data_AF-A0A8B3CDH0-F1
#
_entry.id   AF-A0A8B3CDH0-F1
#
_cell.length_a   1.000
_cell.length_b   1.000
_cell.length_c   1.000
_cell.angle_alpha   90.00
_cell.angle_beta   90.00
_cell.angle_gamma   90.00
#
_symmetry.space_group_name_H-M   'P 1'
#
loop_
_entity.id
_entity.type
_entity.pdbx_description
1 polymer ?
#
loop_
_entity_poly.entity_id
_entity_poly.type
_entity_poly.pdbx_seq_one_letter_code
_entity_poly.pdbx_strand_id
1 'polypeptide(L)'
;MLRKLRVVAAAATFTLITLYFLDFAGWLPESFHGLVSIQFLPAVLSLSLVTLAGLILATLLFGRIYCSVVCPTGIFQDIVNRIAGRLQKKRKRFAFAPAKTILRWSVLGVVVVTYLFGLTVVLSLLDPYGAYGRLVSNVFSPVYMAGNNLLEAIFTKFDNYTFYRTEVAVVSPLAFIVALATFGIIGFLAWKHGRSYCNTICPVGTLLGFLSKYALFKIRIDKNNCNGCGVCASKCKASCIDRKTHTVDYSRCIACFDCLDNCRQQAIQFSSTASKAAVPLAVKKGGIPQTVPTSSQPAPCSPPETAGVSESPDRSRRQFLGTLLATAALLPEAFARKQEELLSGRKGYKRQHPLCPPGAVSPEHLLKHCTACHLCIAKCPSHVLKPAVTEYGLGGVMQPVMYFDRGFCNFDCTVCSDVCPNGAIHPLTVEQKHLTQVGRVVFIKEDCIVYADETSCGACSEHCPTQAVTMIPYKEGLTIPSIDPDICVGCGGCEYVCPARPFRAIHVEGNPVQQQAKPFERTGGSDIKIDDFGF
;
A
#
# COMPACT_ATOMS: atom_id res chain seq x y z
N MET A 1 11.73 30.30 7.07
CA MET A 1 11.96 29.75 5.72
C MET A 1 11.97 28.22 5.71
N LEU A 2 12.68 27.56 6.64
CA LEU A 2 12.78 26.09 6.74
C LEU A 2 11.44 25.33 6.67
N ARG A 3 10.41 25.81 7.39
CA ARG A 3 9.08 25.18 7.36
C ARG A 3 8.45 25.20 5.96
N LYS A 4 8.56 26.32 5.23
CA LYS A 4 8.00 26.45 3.87
C LYS A 4 8.70 25.47 2.93
N LEU A 5 10.04 25.45 2.94
CA LEU A 5 10.83 24.53 2.13
C LEU A 5 10.48 23.06 2.42
N ARG A 6 10.37 22.69 3.70
CA ARG A 6 9.90 21.34 4.11
C ARG A 6 8.52 21.02 3.56
N VAL A 7 7.56 21.94 3.66
CA VAL A 7 6.18 21.71 3.19
C VAL A 7 6.12 21.55 1.68
N VAL A 8 6.89 22.35 0.93
CA VAL A 8 6.98 22.22 -0.54
C VAL A 8 7.59 20.87 -0.92
N ALA A 9 8.72 20.50 -0.31
CA ALA A 9 9.37 19.20 -0.56
C ALA A 9 8.46 18.02 -0.20
N ALA A 10 7.75 18.10 0.93
CA ALA A 10 6.78 17.08 1.33
C ALA A 10 5.60 16.98 0.36
N ALA A 11 5.04 18.12 -0.08
CA ALA A 11 3.95 18.13 -1.05
C ALA A 11 4.39 17.53 -2.39
N ALA A 12 5.56 17.91 -2.90
CA ALA A 12 6.12 17.35 -4.13
C ALA A 12 6.32 15.83 -4.03
N THR A 13 6.98 15.37 -2.96
CA THR A 13 7.24 13.94 -2.75
C THR A 13 5.94 13.14 -2.60
N PHE A 14 4.97 13.65 -1.83
CA PHE A 14 3.68 13.00 -1.66
C PHE A 14 2.90 12.90 -2.97
N THR A 15 2.84 13.99 -3.73
CA THR A 15 2.16 14.02 -5.03
C THR A 15 2.80 13.03 -6.00
N LEU A 16 4.14 13.04 -6.13
CA LEU A 16 4.84 12.12 -7.03
C LEU A 16 4.61 10.64 -6.66
N ILE A 17 4.72 10.29 -5.37
CA ILE A 17 4.44 8.91 -4.91
C ILE A 17 2.98 8.54 -5.18
N THR A 18 2.03 9.43 -4.88
CA THR A 18 0.59 9.16 -5.10
C THR A 18 0.31 8.92 -6.57
N LEU A 19 0.82 9.79 -7.44
CA LEU A 19 0.64 9.69 -8.89
C LEU A 19 1.26 8.41 -9.43
N TYR A 20 2.47 8.04 -8.97
CA TYR A 20 3.11 6.80 -9.40
C TYR A 20 2.27 5.54 -9.09
N PHE A 21 1.57 5.51 -7.95
CA PHE A 21 0.64 4.43 -7.62
C PHE A 21 -0.68 4.48 -8.39
N LEU A 22 -1.15 5.67 -8.80
CA LEU A 22 -2.41 5.87 -9.53
C LEU A 22 -2.28 5.81 -11.04
N ASP A 23 -1.05 5.84 -11.55
CA ASP A 23 -0.75 5.99 -12.97
C ASP A 23 -1.12 4.71 -13.75
N PHE A 24 -2.39 4.63 -14.13
CA PHE A 24 -2.94 3.61 -15.02
C PHE A 24 -2.71 3.93 -16.51
N ALA A 25 -2.40 5.18 -16.83
CA ALA A 25 -2.25 5.67 -18.20
C ALA A 25 -0.79 5.62 -18.70
N GLY A 26 0.15 5.20 -17.86
CA GLY A 26 1.58 5.11 -18.20
C GLY A 26 2.25 6.46 -18.43
N TRP A 27 1.71 7.53 -17.84
CA TRP A 27 2.23 8.89 -18.03
C TRP A 27 3.55 9.13 -17.30
N LEU A 28 3.80 8.39 -16.21
CA LEU A 28 5.08 8.44 -15.52
C LEU A 28 5.97 7.30 -16.04
N PRO A 29 7.16 7.60 -16.58
CA PRO A 29 8.06 6.56 -17.03
C PRO A 29 8.46 5.64 -15.86
N GLU A 30 8.65 4.36 -16.15
CA GLU A 30 8.98 3.33 -15.16
C GLU A 30 10.30 3.63 -14.40
N SER A 31 11.14 4.51 -14.95
CA SER A 31 12.35 5.06 -14.33
C SER A 31 12.10 5.79 -12.99
N PHE A 32 10.86 6.13 -12.65
CA PHE A 32 10.50 6.72 -11.35
C PHE A 32 10.49 5.71 -10.18
N HIS A 33 10.81 4.43 -10.41
CA HIS A 33 11.01 3.42 -9.35
C HIS A 33 11.93 3.89 -8.21
N GLY A 34 12.92 4.72 -8.53
CA GLY A 34 13.83 5.33 -7.54
C GLY A 34 13.13 6.05 -6.38
N LEU A 35 11.98 6.68 -6.62
CA LEU A 35 11.20 7.34 -5.54
C LEU A 35 10.67 6.36 -4.50
N VAL A 36 10.43 5.13 -4.94
CA VAL A 36 9.87 4.07 -4.12
C VAL A 36 10.96 3.31 -3.37
N SER A 37 12.11 3.09 -4.01
CA SER A 37 13.27 2.45 -3.36
C SER A 37 13.90 3.32 -2.26
N ILE A 38 13.69 4.64 -2.27
CA ILE A 38 14.11 5.58 -1.21
C ILE A 38 13.38 5.34 0.13
N GLN A 39 12.30 4.58 0.16
CA GLN A 39 11.56 4.31 1.38
C GLN A 39 12.36 3.39 2.33
N PHE A 40 12.31 3.68 3.62
CA PHE A 40 13.19 3.05 4.62
C PHE A 40 13.05 1.53 4.68
N LEU A 41 11.84 0.99 4.77
CA LEU A 41 11.65 -0.46 4.91
C LEU A 41 12.00 -1.22 3.61
N PRO A 42 11.57 -0.76 2.41
CA PRO A 42 12.07 -1.30 1.15
C PRO A 42 13.60 -1.33 1.05
N ALA A 43 14.28 -0.25 1.47
CA ALA A 43 15.75 -0.19 1.47
C ALA A 43 16.40 -1.21 2.43
N VAL A 44 15.76 -1.51 3.57
CA VAL A 44 16.23 -2.54 4.51
C VAL A 44 16.04 -3.95 3.93
N LEU A 45 14.87 -4.23 3.34
CA LEU A 45 14.55 -5.55 2.80
C LEU A 45 15.33 -5.88 1.52
N SER A 46 15.58 -4.88 0.67
CA SER A 46 16.41 -5.01 -0.54
C SER A 46 17.91 -4.89 -0.28
N LEU A 47 18.35 -4.70 0.98
CA LEU A 47 19.74 -4.49 1.38
C LEU A 47 20.47 -3.40 0.58
N SER A 48 19.73 -2.35 0.19
CA SER A 48 20.26 -1.20 -0.53
C SER A 48 21.14 -0.33 0.39
N LEU A 49 22.43 -0.68 0.51
CA LEU A 49 23.38 -0.03 1.42
C LEU A 49 23.50 1.49 1.20
N VAL A 50 23.51 1.94 -0.06
CA VAL A 50 23.63 3.37 -0.40
C VAL A 50 22.44 4.17 0.12
N THR A 51 21.22 3.74 -0.19
CA THR A 51 19.99 4.40 0.28
C THR A 51 19.89 4.37 1.80
N LEU A 52 20.21 3.23 2.43
CA LEU A 52 20.15 3.10 3.88
C LEU A 52 21.16 4.02 4.57
N ALA A 53 22.41 4.08 4.08
CA ALA A 53 23.43 4.99 4.56
C ALA A 53 23.00 6.46 4.39
N GLY A 54 22.42 6.83 3.24
CA GLY A 54 21.88 8.16 2.99
C GLY A 54 20.76 8.55 3.96
N LEU A 55 19.80 7.65 4.22
CA LEU A 55 18.71 7.88 5.18
C LEU A 55 19.20 7.98 6.63
N ILE A 56 20.15 7.13 7.03
CA ILE A 56 20.77 7.18 8.36
C ILE A 56 21.56 8.47 8.51
N LEU A 57 22.38 8.84 7.53
CA LEU A 57 23.13 10.09 7.53
C LEU A 57 22.20 11.30 7.62
N ALA A 58 21.16 11.36 6.79
CA ALA A 58 20.15 12.41 6.86
C ALA A 58 19.48 12.47 8.25
N THR A 59 19.28 11.31 8.88
CA THR A 59 18.70 11.22 10.24
C THR A 59 19.68 11.69 11.33
N LEU A 60 20.96 11.39 11.18
CA LEU A 60 22.03 11.86 12.07
C LEU A 60 22.36 13.35 11.85
N LEU A 61 22.10 13.90 10.68
CA LEU A 61 22.28 15.32 10.43
C LEU A 61 21.08 16.12 10.95
N PHE A 62 19.87 15.80 10.50
CA PHE A 62 18.68 16.64 10.68
C PHE A 62 17.61 16.06 11.62
N GLY A 63 17.87 14.92 12.26
CA GLY A 63 16.89 14.19 13.07
C GLY A 63 15.88 13.43 12.20
N ARG A 64 14.65 13.21 12.69
CA ARG A 64 13.63 12.41 11.98
C ARG A 64 12.99 13.13 10.78
N ILE A 65 13.78 13.75 9.90
CA ILE A 65 13.28 14.52 8.75
C ILE A 65 12.55 13.64 7.73
N TYR A 66 12.97 12.37 7.59
CA TYR A 66 12.32 11.35 6.74
C TYR A 66 10.81 11.24 7.00
N CYS A 67 10.39 11.14 8.27
CA CYS A 67 8.98 11.05 8.63
C CYS A 67 8.19 12.31 8.24
N SER A 68 8.86 13.44 8.01
CA SER A 68 8.23 14.73 7.75
C SER A 68 8.21 15.15 6.29
N VAL A 69 9.13 14.63 5.46
CA VAL A 69 9.30 14.99 4.04
C VAL A 69 9.10 13.81 3.09
N VAL A 70 9.56 12.62 3.44
CA VAL A 70 9.66 11.47 2.51
C VAL A 70 8.55 10.45 2.73
N CYS A 71 8.22 10.15 3.99
CA CYS A 71 7.24 9.12 4.33
C CYS A 71 5.80 9.58 4.02
N PRO A 72 5.08 8.92 3.10
CA PRO A 72 3.75 9.35 2.68
C PRO A 72 2.71 9.26 3.80
N THR A 73 2.77 8.23 4.65
CA THR A 73 1.92 8.12 5.85
C THR A 73 2.16 9.27 6.83
N GLY A 74 3.42 9.73 6.99
CA GLY A 74 3.73 10.87 7.83
C GLY A 74 3.17 12.20 7.29
N ILE A 75 3.12 12.35 5.97
CA ILE A 75 2.54 13.51 5.28
C ILE A 75 1.02 13.47 5.36
N PHE A 76 0.41 12.29 5.18
CA PHE A 76 -1.02 12.07 5.42
C PHE A 76 -1.43 12.54 6.83
N GLN A 77 -0.67 12.17 7.88
CA GLN A 77 -0.95 12.68 9.23
C GLN A 77 -0.82 14.20 9.34
N ASP A 78 0.10 14.84 8.62
CA ASP A 78 0.21 16.30 8.56
C ASP A 78 -1.02 16.96 7.90
N ILE A 79 -1.54 16.35 6.84
CA ILE A 79 -2.75 16.80 6.14
C ILE A 79 -3.95 16.70 7.07
N VAL A 80 -4.18 15.54 7.68
CA VAL A 80 -5.26 15.32 8.65
C VAL A 80 -5.17 16.31 9.82
N ASN A 81 -3.96 16.54 10.34
CA ASN A 81 -3.73 17.52 11.40
C ASN A 81 -4.06 18.95 10.97
N ARG A 82 -3.75 19.34 9.73
CA ARG A 82 -4.07 20.66 9.20
C ARG A 82 -5.58 20.85 9.07
N ILE A 83 -6.28 19.83 8.55
CA ILE A 83 -7.75 19.82 8.42
C ILE A 83 -8.41 19.90 9.79
N ALA A 84 -8.01 19.05 10.73
CA ALA A 84 -8.50 19.05 12.10
C ALA A 84 -8.32 20.41 12.80
N GLY A 85 -7.21 21.10 12.53
CA GLY A 85 -6.95 22.44 13.07
C GLY A 85 -7.91 23.50 12.54
N ARG A 86 -8.37 23.36 11.30
CA ARG A 86 -9.37 24.25 10.70
C ARG A 86 -10.77 23.97 11.24
N LEU A 87 -11.15 22.70 11.37
CA LEU A 87 -12.50 22.32 11.81
C LEU A 87 -12.73 22.54 13.32
N GLN A 88 -11.78 22.16 14.17
CA GLN A 88 -12.01 22.17 15.62
C GLN A 88 -11.97 23.57 16.24
N LYS A 89 -11.48 24.61 15.53
CA LYS A 89 -11.28 25.99 16.03
C LYS A 89 -10.58 26.11 17.42
N LYS A 90 -9.99 25.02 17.95
CA LYS A 90 -9.33 24.99 19.26
C LYS A 90 -7.99 25.72 19.21
N ARG A 91 -7.82 26.74 20.07
CA ARG A 91 -6.58 27.53 20.17
C ARG A 91 -5.38 26.74 20.67
N LYS A 92 -5.59 25.71 21.51
CA LYS A 92 -4.54 24.81 22.04
C LYS A 92 -4.92 23.35 21.75
N ARG A 93 -4.26 22.72 20.78
CA ARG A 93 -4.59 21.33 20.38
C ARG A 93 -3.71 20.29 21.04
N PHE A 94 -2.45 20.63 21.29
CA PHE A 94 -1.49 19.67 21.83
C PHE A 94 -0.97 20.13 23.19
N ALA A 95 -0.69 19.15 24.04
CA ALA A 95 0.04 19.31 25.27
C ALA A 95 1.25 18.38 25.25
N PHE A 96 2.24 18.67 26.09
CA PHE A 96 3.33 17.75 26.33
C PHE A 96 2.77 16.43 26.87
N ALA A 97 3.21 15.32 26.30
CA ALA A 97 2.96 13.99 26.81
C ALA A 97 4.31 13.28 26.96
N PRO A 98 4.54 12.44 27.98
CA PRO A 98 5.77 11.65 28.07
C PRO A 98 5.83 10.61 26.94
N ALA A 99 7.06 10.23 26.55
CA ALA A 99 7.25 9.18 25.55
C ALA A 99 6.81 7.82 26.13
N LYS A 100 5.94 7.12 25.40
CA LYS A 100 5.57 5.73 25.73
C LYS A 100 6.67 4.77 25.26
N THR A 101 7.82 4.80 25.92
CA THR A 101 9.02 4.06 25.52
C THR A 101 8.78 2.55 25.50
N ILE A 102 8.10 2.00 26.52
CA ILE A 102 7.79 0.57 26.61
C ILE A 102 7.01 0.11 25.38
N LEU A 103 5.93 0.82 25.01
CA LEU A 103 5.09 0.47 23.87
C LEU A 103 5.86 0.52 22.53
N ARG A 104 6.76 1.48 22.34
CA ARG A 104 7.54 1.61 21.10
C ARG A 104 8.45 0.42 20.86
N TRP A 105 9.18 0.05 21.90
CA TRP A 105 10.13 -1.06 21.85
C TRP A 105 9.42 -2.41 21.88
N SER A 106 8.28 -2.52 22.56
CA SER A 106 7.47 -3.74 22.50
C SER A 106 6.92 -3.98 21.10
N VAL A 107 6.40 -2.95 20.42
CA VAL A 107 5.91 -3.09 19.04
C VAL A 107 7.06 -3.43 18.09
N LEU A 108 8.22 -2.76 18.21
CA LEU A 108 9.39 -3.11 17.40
C LEU A 108 9.86 -4.55 17.67
N GLY A 109 9.91 -4.97 18.93
CA GLY A 109 10.26 -6.33 19.32
C GLY A 109 9.29 -7.37 18.74
N VAL A 110 7.98 -7.14 18.84
CA VAL A 110 6.95 -8.02 18.24
C VAL A 110 7.14 -8.11 16.72
N VAL A 111 7.39 -7.00 16.02
CA VAL A 111 7.63 -6.99 14.57
C VAL A 111 8.88 -7.81 14.21
N VAL A 112 9.99 -7.65 14.94
CA VAL A 112 11.23 -8.40 14.71
C VAL A 112 11.03 -9.89 15.00
N VAL A 113 10.40 -10.24 16.12
CA VAL A 113 10.14 -11.63 16.50
C VAL A 113 9.22 -12.30 15.48
N THR A 114 8.07 -11.69 15.16
CA THR A 114 7.14 -12.25 14.16
C THR A 114 7.77 -12.37 12.77
N TYR A 115 8.62 -11.43 12.37
CA TYR A 115 9.41 -11.53 11.14
C TYR A 115 10.38 -12.74 11.16
N LEU A 116 11.11 -12.95 12.25
CA LEU A 116 12.02 -14.10 12.40
C LEU A 116 11.28 -15.45 12.38
N PHE A 117 10.04 -15.49 12.88
CA PHE A 117 9.16 -16.67 12.82
C PHE A 117 8.39 -16.81 11.49
N GLY A 118 8.64 -15.95 10.48
CA GLY A 118 7.98 -16.03 9.17
C GLY A 118 6.54 -15.49 9.12
N LEU A 119 6.07 -14.81 10.17
CA LEU A 119 4.76 -14.17 10.22
C LEU A 119 4.85 -12.70 9.78
N THR A 120 5.03 -12.49 8.48
CA THR A 120 5.29 -11.19 7.85
C THR A 120 4.07 -10.27 7.75
N VAL A 121 2.86 -10.76 8.08
CA VAL A 121 1.64 -9.93 8.10
C VAL A 121 1.75 -8.76 9.06
N VAL A 122 2.37 -8.96 10.24
CA VAL A 122 2.50 -7.89 11.24
C VAL A 122 3.38 -6.76 10.71
N LEU A 123 4.51 -7.10 10.10
CA LEU A 123 5.39 -6.14 9.44
C LEU A 123 4.65 -5.45 8.29
N SER A 124 3.97 -6.22 7.44
CA SER A 124 3.23 -5.71 6.29
C SER A 124 2.15 -4.71 6.71
N LEU A 125 1.43 -4.97 7.80
CA LEU A 125 0.38 -4.09 8.33
C LEU A 125 0.91 -2.82 8.99
N LEU A 126 2.03 -2.92 9.73
CA LEU A 126 2.64 -1.79 10.44
C LEU A 126 3.67 -1.01 9.61
N ASP A 127 4.01 -1.47 8.41
CA ASP A 127 4.83 -0.74 7.46
C ASP A 127 4.10 0.53 6.99
N PRO A 128 4.60 1.74 7.33
CA PRO A 128 3.97 2.98 6.89
C PRO A 128 3.96 3.13 5.37
N TYR A 129 4.90 2.53 4.63
CA TYR A 129 4.93 2.61 3.18
C TYR A 129 3.93 1.63 2.56
N GLY A 130 4.01 0.34 2.90
CA GLY A 130 3.08 -0.68 2.44
C GLY A 130 1.61 -0.36 2.78
N ALA A 131 1.34 0.15 3.99
CA ALA A 131 0.00 0.62 4.35
C ALA A 131 -0.50 1.70 3.38
N TYR A 132 0.32 2.71 3.10
CA TYR A 132 -0.03 3.76 2.17
C TYR A 132 -0.24 3.25 0.73
N GLY A 133 0.63 2.36 0.25
CA GLY A 133 0.46 1.74 -1.06
C GLY A 133 -0.87 0.99 -1.19
N ARG A 134 -1.30 0.28 -0.14
CA ARG A 134 -2.61 -0.37 -0.09
C ARG A 134 -3.78 0.60 -0.08
N LEU A 135 -3.65 1.75 0.58
CA LEU A 135 -4.68 2.79 0.50
C LEU A 135 -4.81 3.30 -0.93
N VAL A 136 -3.70 3.67 -1.56
CA VAL A 136 -3.75 4.25 -2.91
C VAL A 136 -4.26 3.22 -3.90
N SER A 137 -3.72 2.00 -3.89
CA SER A 137 -4.05 0.95 -4.84
C SER A 137 -5.49 0.44 -4.69
N ASN A 138 -5.96 0.19 -3.46
CA ASN A 138 -7.28 -0.42 -3.26
C ASN A 138 -8.41 0.59 -3.05
N VAL A 139 -8.11 1.82 -2.63
CA VAL A 139 -9.15 2.84 -2.34
C VAL A 139 -9.10 3.98 -3.34
N PHE A 140 -7.94 4.61 -3.56
CA PHE A 140 -7.87 5.78 -4.44
C PHE A 140 -7.94 5.39 -5.92
N SER A 141 -7.35 4.27 -6.33
CA SER A 141 -7.38 3.84 -7.73
C SER A 141 -8.81 3.58 -8.23
N PRO A 142 -9.67 2.80 -7.52
CA PRO A 142 -11.05 2.61 -7.95
C PRO A 142 -11.86 3.91 -7.97
N VAL A 143 -11.64 4.81 -7.00
CA VAL A 143 -12.29 6.14 -6.96
C VAL A 143 -11.85 6.99 -8.14
N TYR A 144 -10.56 6.95 -8.48
CA TYR A 144 -9.99 7.69 -9.60
C TYR A 144 -10.51 7.17 -10.95
N MET A 145 -10.55 5.85 -11.14
CA MET A 145 -11.13 5.20 -12.32
C MET A 145 -12.64 5.47 -12.45
N ALA A 146 -13.38 5.43 -11.34
CA ALA A 146 -14.79 5.81 -11.33
C ALA A 146 -14.99 7.29 -11.70
N GLY A 147 -14.10 8.17 -11.24
CA GLY A 147 -14.05 9.57 -11.65
C GLY A 147 -13.77 9.74 -13.15
N ASN A 148 -12.81 9.00 -13.70
CA ASN A 148 -12.51 8.99 -15.14
C ASN A 148 -13.73 8.54 -15.97
N ASN A 149 -14.42 7.48 -15.54
CA ASN A 149 -15.64 7.01 -16.21
C ASN A 149 -16.79 8.02 -16.12
N LEU A 150 -16.89 8.76 -15.01
CA LEU A 150 -17.86 9.85 -14.90
C LEU A 150 -17.51 10.99 -15.86
N LEU A 151 -16.23 11.34 -15.99
CA LEU A 151 -15.78 12.34 -16.95
C LEU A 151 -16.03 11.89 -18.39
N GLU A 152 -15.72 10.65 -18.74
CA GLU A 152 -16.07 10.06 -20.05
C GLU A 152 -17.58 10.20 -20.32
N ALA A 153 -18.44 9.79 -19.39
CA ALA A 153 -19.89 9.90 -19.56
C ALA A 153 -20.40 11.36 -19.72
N ILE A 154 -19.66 12.35 -19.23
CA ILE A 154 -19.98 13.77 -19.40
C ILE A 154 -19.43 14.28 -20.73
N PHE A 155 -18.16 14.01 -21.05
CA PHE A 155 -17.47 14.55 -22.22
C PHE A 155 -17.90 13.90 -23.53
N THR A 156 -18.29 12.61 -23.52
CA THR A 156 -18.90 11.94 -24.66
C THR A 156 -20.22 12.61 -25.07
N LYS A 157 -20.93 13.28 -24.14
CA LYS A 157 -22.12 14.10 -24.49
C LYS A 157 -21.78 15.42 -25.19
N PHE A 158 -20.53 15.87 -25.09
CA PHE A 158 -20.02 17.07 -25.76
C PHE A 158 -19.13 16.70 -26.97
N ASP A 159 -19.30 15.50 -27.53
CA ASP A 159 -18.53 14.95 -28.65
C ASP A 159 -17.01 14.96 -28.43
N ASN A 160 -16.57 14.82 -27.18
CA ASN A 160 -15.15 14.80 -26.81
C ASN A 160 -14.76 13.44 -26.22
N TYR A 161 -13.94 12.70 -26.97
CA TYR A 161 -13.50 11.34 -26.66
C TYR A 161 -12.12 11.28 -25.98
N THR A 162 -11.70 12.36 -25.31
CA THR A 162 -10.40 12.39 -24.61
C THR A 162 -10.33 11.34 -23.48
N PHE A 163 -11.46 10.96 -22.90
CA PHE A 163 -11.53 9.96 -21.84
C PHE A 163 -12.09 8.64 -22.39
N TYR A 164 -11.41 7.53 -22.09
CA TYR A 164 -11.90 6.19 -22.40
C TYR A 164 -12.44 5.52 -21.13
N ARG A 165 -13.46 4.68 -21.29
CA ARG A 165 -14.06 3.94 -20.19
C ARG A 165 -13.10 2.86 -19.70
N THR A 166 -12.94 2.78 -18.38
CA THR A 166 -12.05 1.85 -17.68
C THR A 166 -12.85 0.95 -16.75
N GLU A 167 -12.45 -0.30 -16.57
CA GLU A 167 -13.11 -1.19 -15.62
C GLU A 167 -12.74 -0.82 -14.18
N VAL A 168 -13.76 -0.57 -13.33
CA VAL A 168 -13.55 -0.28 -11.91
C VAL A 168 -13.57 -1.61 -11.14
N ALA A 169 -12.40 -2.22 -11.00
CA ALA A 169 -12.26 -3.48 -10.30
C ALA A 169 -11.77 -3.28 -8.86
N VAL A 170 -12.60 -3.63 -7.87
CA VAL A 170 -12.11 -3.92 -6.52
C VAL A 170 -11.55 -5.34 -6.54
N VAL A 171 -10.21 -5.45 -6.58
CA VAL A 171 -9.50 -6.73 -6.75
C VAL A 171 -9.64 -7.65 -5.53
N SER A 172 -9.77 -7.09 -4.32
CA SER A 172 -10.01 -7.87 -3.09
C SER A 172 -10.79 -7.05 -2.04
N PRO A 173 -11.99 -7.51 -1.60
CA PRO A 173 -12.74 -6.86 -0.54
C PRO A 173 -11.99 -6.81 0.80
N LEU A 174 -11.24 -7.87 1.13
CA LEU A 174 -10.41 -7.90 2.34
C LEU A 174 -9.38 -6.78 2.32
N ALA A 175 -8.67 -6.63 1.19
CA ALA A 175 -7.65 -5.59 1.05
C ALA A 175 -8.23 -4.18 1.18
N PHE A 176 -9.41 -3.96 0.60
CA PHE A 176 -10.14 -2.71 0.72
C PHE A 176 -10.52 -2.39 2.17
N ILE A 177 -11.12 -3.35 2.88
CA ILE A 177 -11.53 -3.19 4.29
C ILE A 177 -10.31 -2.91 5.18
N VAL A 178 -9.22 -3.68 5.03
CA VAL A 178 -7.99 -3.49 5.81
C VAL A 178 -7.37 -2.12 5.53
N ALA A 179 -7.36 -1.65 4.28
CA ALA A 179 -6.85 -0.33 3.92
C ALA A 179 -7.67 0.79 4.58
N LEU A 180 -9.01 0.73 4.49
CA LEU A 180 -9.90 1.69 5.12
C LEU A 180 -9.78 1.70 6.65
N ALA A 181 -9.73 0.52 7.28
CA ALA A 181 -9.57 0.40 8.72
C ALA A 181 -8.23 1.00 9.18
N THR A 182 -7.13 0.65 8.51
CA THR A 182 -5.79 1.14 8.85
C THR A 182 -5.72 2.66 8.75
N PHE A 183 -6.22 3.26 7.66
CA PHE A 183 -6.20 4.72 7.49
C PHE A 183 -7.22 5.46 8.33
N GLY A 184 -8.38 4.86 8.59
CA GLY A 184 -9.37 5.37 9.54
C GLY A 184 -8.77 5.48 10.94
N ILE A 185 -8.06 4.44 11.41
CA ILE A 185 -7.39 4.44 12.71
C ILE A 185 -6.24 5.45 12.73
N ILE A 186 -5.34 5.44 11.75
CA ILE A 186 -4.21 6.40 11.68
C ILE A 186 -4.72 7.84 11.60
N GLY A 187 -5.75 8.08 10.80
CA GLY A 187 -6.41 9.38 10.64
C GLY A 187 -7.08 9.86 11.93
N PHE A 188 -7.85 9.01 12.60
CA PHE A 188 -8.47 9.32 13.88
C PHE A 188 -7.42 9.64 14.97
N LEU A 189 -6.39 8.80 15.07
CA LEU A 189 -5.27 9.03 15.97
C LEU A 189 -4.54 10.33 15.66
N ALA A 190 -4.37 10.67 14.38
CA ALA A 190 -3.77 11.92 13.97
C ALA A 190 -4.63 13.13 14.30
N TRP A 191 -5.94 13.03 14.05
CA TRP A 191 -6.92 14.06 14.35
C TRP A 191 -6.91 14.47 15.83
N LYS A 192 -6.87 13.48 16.75
CA LYS A 192 -6.94 13.68 18.20
C LYS A 192 -5.58 13.94 18.85
N HIS A 193 -4.54 13.21 18.46
CA HIS A 193 -3.24 13.18 19.17
C HIS A 193 -2.04 13.57 18.28
N GLY A 194 -2.26 14.13 17.10
CA GLY A 194 -1.17 14.69 16.29
C GLY A 194 -0.42 13.65 15.47
N ARG A 195 0.84 13.40 15.79
CA ARG A 195 1.71 12.41 15.12
C ARG A 195 1.88 11.14 15.96
N SER A 196 0.81 10.69 16.62
CA SER A 196 0.85 9.57 17.56
C SER A 196 1.29 8.26 16.91
N TYR A 197 0.75 7.87 15.76
CA TYR A 197 1.17 6.64 15.04
C TYR A 197 2.69 6.58 14.80
N CYS A 198 3.29 7.58 14.14
CA CYS A 198 4.74 7.67 13.93
C CYS A 198 5.56 7.73 15.22
N ASN A 199 4.95 8.19 16.31
CA ASN A 199 5.61 8.31 17.60
C ASN A 199 5.40 7.09 18.50
N THR A 200 4.39 6.24 18.35
CA THR A 200 4.11 5.19 19.35
C THR A 200 3.98 3.79 18.77
N ILE A 201 3.56 3.67 17.51
CA ILE A 201 3.21 2.38 16.89
C ILE A 201 4.17 2.05 15.74
N CYS A 202 4.57 3.03 14.94
CA CYS A 202 5.39 2.79 13.75
C CYS A 202 6.79 2.26 14.10
N PRO A 203 7.19 1.05 13.64
CA PRO A 203 8.50 0.48 13.95
C PRO A 203 9.65 1.31 13.35
N VAL A 204 9.49 1.80 12.11
CA VAL A 204 10.43 2.71 11.45
C VAL A 204 10.61 4.00 12.26
N GLY A 205 9.52 4.54 12.80
CA GLY A 205 9.55 5.71 13.66
C GLY A 205 10.34 5.46 14.96
N THR A 206 10.22 4.28 15.57
CA THR A 206 10.99 3.93 16.76
C THR A 206 12.49 3.91 16.47
N LEU A 207 12.91 3.26 15.38
CA LEU A 207 14.32 3.13 15.01
C LEU A 207 14.96 4.47 14.62
N LEU A 208 14.33 5.24 13.72
CA LEU A 208 14.81 6.58 13.36
C LEU A 208 14.82 7.54 14.55
N GLY A 209 13.98 7.29 15.55
CA GLY A 209 13.97 8.04 16.80
C GLY A 209 15.05 7.76 17.78
N PHE A 210 15.53 6.53 17.79
CA PHE A 210 16.71 6.19 18.54
C PHE A 210 17.91 6.93 17.94
N LEU A 211 18.06 6.88 16.62
CA LEU A 211 19.11 7.58 15.88
C LEU A 211 19.03 9.11 16.03
N SER A 212 17.82 9.68 16.01
CA SER A 212 17.65 11.14 16.10
C SER A 212 18.11 11.75 17.44
N LYS A 213 18.30 10.94 18.50
CA LYS A 213 18.92 11.39 19.75
C LYS A 213 20.35 11.87 19.55
N TYR A 214 21.06 11.30 18.57
CA TYR A 214 22.45 11.63 18.25
C TYR A 214 22.57 12.68 17.15
N ALA A 215 21.46 13.27 16.70
CA ALA A 215 21.49 14.21 15.59
C ALA A 215 22.36 15.45 15.86
N LEU A 216 23.09 15.92 14.84
CA LEU A 216 23.95 17.10 14.90
C LEU A 216 23.14 18.39 15.00
N PHE A 217 22.16 18.57 14.11
CA PHE A 217 21.28 19.74 14.10
C PHE A 217 19.98 19.46 14.85
N LYS A 218 19.72 20.25 15.88
CA LYS A 218 18.57 20.07 16.78
C LYS A 218 17.86 21.39 17.06
N ILE A 219 16.58 21.27 17.38
CA ILE A 219 15.76 22.39 17.84
C ILE A 219 16.11 22.67 19.30
N ARG A 220 16.70 23.82 19.59
CA ARG A 220 17.03 24.27 20.95
C ARG A 220 16.18 25.47 21.35
N ILE A 221 15.87 25.54 22.64
CA ILE A 221 15.16 26.66 23.24
C ILE A 221 16.17 27.41 24.09
N ASP A 222 16.42 28.67 23.73
CA ASP A 222 17.20 29.59 24.54
C ASP A 222 16.37 30.01 25.76
N LYS A 223 16.89 29.69 26.96
CA LYS A 223 16.21 29.98 28.23
C LYS A 223 16.16 31.49 28.51
N ASN A 224 17.12 32.26 28.01
CA ASN A 224 17.20 33.70 28.28
C ASN A 224 16.12 34.47 27.50
N ASN A 225 15.86 34.06 26.27
CA ASN A 225 14.88 34.70 25.40
C ASN A 225 13.46 34.11 25.55
N CYS A 226 13.31 32.95 26.21
CA CYS A 226 12.03 32.26 26.31
C CYS A 226 11.21 32.69 27.53
N ASN A 227 10.08 33.35 27.28
CA ASN A 227 9.13 33.78 28.32
C ASN A 227 8.11 32.71 28.77
N GLY A 228 8.29 31.44 28.39
CA GLY A 228 7.41 30.34 28.83
C GLY A 228 5.97 30.38 28.30
N CYS A 229 5.65 31.13 27.22
CA CYS A 229 4.28 31.29 26.72
C CYS A 229 3.55 29.97 26.33
N GLY A 230 4.28 28.90 26.00
CA GLY A 230 3.73 27.59 25.66
C GLY A 230 3.13 27.45 24.26
N VAL A 231 3.24 28.47 23.40
CA VAL A 231 2.73 28.43 22.02
C VAL A 231 3.38 27.30 21.23
N CYS A 232 4.70 27.12 21.37
CA CYS A 232 5.45 26.05 20.72
C CYS A 232 4.94 24.65 21.10
N ALA A 233 4.68 24.39 22.39
CA ALA A 233 4.10 23.14 22.86
C ALA A 233 2.69 22.91 22.31
N SER A 234 1.86 23.96 22.25
CA SER A 234 0.48 23.87 21.75
C SER A 234 0.36 23.56 20.26
N LYS A 235 1.40 23.90 19.49
CA LYS A 235 1.51 23.65 18.04
C LYS A 235 2.39 22.44 17.69
N CYS A 236 3.03 21.82 18.69
CA CYS A 236 3.89 20.67 18.48
C CYS A 236 3.04 19.43 18.17
N LYS A 237 2.98 19.04 16.89
CA LYS A 237 2.28 17.83 16.42
C LYS A 237 2.76 16.54 17.09
N ALA A 238 4.01 16.53 17.56
CA ALA A 238 4.62 15.37 18.22
C ALA A 238 4.51 15.38 19.75
N SER A 239 3.92 16.44 20.34
CA SER A 239 3.77 16.59 21.81
C SER A 239 5.08 16.41 22.60
N CYS A 240 6.20 16.86 22.02
CA CYS A 240 7.56 16.60 22.53
C CYS A 240 8.24 17.79 23.21
N ILE A 241 7.59 18.96 23.25
CA ILE A 241 8.14 20.18 23.87
C ILE A 241 7.50 20.35 25.25
N ASP A 242 8.32 20.37 26.29
CA ASP A 242 7.87 20.69 27.64
C ASP A 242 8.06 22.18 27.94
N ARG A 243 6.96 22.83 28.32
CA ARG A 243 6.93 24.24 28.68
C ARG A 243 7.57 24.50 30.06
N LYS A 244 7.51 23.55 30.99
CA LYS A 244 7.98 23.76 32.37
C LYS A 244 9.51 23.69 32.43
N THR A 245 10.09 22.71 31.76
CA THR A 245 11.54 22.47 31.78
C THR A 245 12.30 23.15 30.63
N HIS A 246 11.58 23.74 29.67
CA HIS A 246 12.14 24.31 28.44
C HIS A 246 12.96 23.29 27.64
N THR A 247 12.55 22.01 27.67
CA THR A 247 13.25 20.92 26.98
C THR A 247 12.45 20.37 25.80
N VAL A 248 13.16 19.78 24.85
CA VAL A 248 12.59 19.11 23.68
C VAL A 248 13.04 17.66 23.70
N ASP A 249 12.08 16.73 23.63
CA ASP A 249 12.37 15.32 23.49
C ASP A 249 12.74 14.98 22.03
N TYR A 250 14.04 14.93 21.78
CA TYR A 250 14.62 14.64 20.46
C TYR A 250 14.29 13.24 19.94
N SER A 251 13.93 12.31 20.83
CA SER A 251 13.49 10.98 20.39
C SER A 251 12.14 11.03 19.72
N ARG A 252 11.41 12.15 19.75
CA ARG A 252 10.06 12.30 19.15
C ARG A 252 9.95 13.46 18.18
N CYS A 253 10.90 14.38 18.23
CA CYS A 253 10.89 15.53 17.35
C CYS A 253 11.03 15.06 15.89
N ILE A 254 10.03 15.41 15.07
CA ILE A 254 9.97 15.10 13.64
C ILE A 254 10.58 16.20 12.76
N ALA A 255 11.27 17.18 13.34
CA ALA A 255 11.83 18.33 12.63
C ALA A 255 10.82 19.05 11.68
N CYS A 256 9.56 19.22 12.11
CA CYS A 256 8.54 19.86 11.28
C CYS A 256 8.66 21.40 11.19
N PHE A 257 9.49 21.99 12.05
CA PHE A 257 9.76 23.42 12.16
C PHE A 257 8.56 24.33 12.48
N ASP A 258 7.40 23.76 12.87
CA ASP A 258 6.22 24.56 13.25
C ASP A 258 6.48 25.42 14.51
N CYS A 259 7.40 25.03 15.40
CA CYS A 259 7.72 25.79 16.60
C CYS A 259 8.55 27.06 16.31
N LEU A 260 9.43 27.03 15.29
CA LEU A 260 10.26 28.18 14.91
C LEU A 260 9.40 29.32 14.38
N ASP A 261 8.49 29.02 13.45
CA ASP A 261 7.62 30.02 12.81
C ASP A 261 6.63 30.67 13.80
N ASN A 262 6.23 29.97 14.88
CA ASN A 262 5.25 30.48 15.83
C ASN A 262 5.87 31.11 17.09
N CYS A 263 7.21 31.14 17.22
CA CYS A 263 7.88 31.74 18.37
C CYS A 263 8.00 33.26 18.20
N ARG A 264 7.22 34.04 18.94
CA ARG A 264 7.28 35.51 18.90
C ARG A 264 8.60 36.08 19.43
N GLN A 265 9.22 35.39 20.39
CA GLN A 265 10.47 35.83 21.02
C GLN A 265 11.73 35.36 20.27
N GLN A 266 11.57 34.64 19.14
CA GLN A 266 12.68 34.04 18.40
C GLN A 266 13.66 33.21 19.26
N ALA A 267 13.19 32.69 20.40
CA ALA A 267 13.98 31.92 21.36
C ALA A 267 14.24 30.48 20.91
N ILE A 268 13.69 30.05 19.78
CA ILE A 268 13.85 28.69 19.26
C ILE A 268 14.77 28.73 18.06
N GLN A 269 15.86 27.97 18.11
CA GLN A 269 16.88 27.94 17.06
C GLN A 269 17.12 26.50 16.58
N PHE A 270 17.50 26.36 15.31
CA PHE A 270 17.95 25.09 14.74
C PHE A 270 19.46 25.18 14.52
N SER A 271 20.22 24.61 15.44
CA SER A 271 21.68 24.80 15.54
C SER A 271 22.42 23.48 15.75
N SER A 272 23.70 23.42 15.35
CA SER A 272 24.56 22.26 15.57
C SER A 272 25.00 22.15 17.03
N THR A 273 25.33 20.93 17.49
CA THR A 273 25.85 20.65 18.85
C THR A 273 27.19 21.32 19.15
N ALA A 274 27.94 21.72 18.13
CA ALA A 274 29.21 22.42 18.28
C ALA A 274 29.08 23.94 18.53
N SER A 275 27.91 24.54 18.29
CA SER A 275 27.75 25.99 18.52
C SER A 275 27.45 26.26 20.00
N LYS A 276 28.50 26.38 20.82
CA LYS A 276 28.45 27.18 22.05
C LYS A 276 28.32 28.64 21.63
N ALA A 277 27.23 29.30 22.05
CA ALA A 277 27.00 30.75 22.16
C ALA A 277 27.28 31.69 20.95
N ALA A 278 26.47 32.76 20.88
CA ALA A 278 26.50 33.91 19.93
C ALA A 278 25.94 33.60 18.53
N VAL A 279 24.96 34.32 17.97
CA VAL A 279 24.85 35.78 17.78
C VAL A 279 23.36 36.23 17.79
N PRO A 280 23.01 37.42 18.33
CA PRO A 280 21.67 37.98 18.18
C PRO A 280 21.48 38.56 16.78
N LEU A 281 20.55 38.00 16.00
CA LEU A 281 20.10 38.63 14.76
C LEU A 281 19.15 39.78 15.11
N ALA A 282 19.72 40.98 15.25
CA ALA A 282 18.97 42.22 15.35
C ALA A 282 18.26 42.49 14.01
N VAL A 283 16.93 42.44 13.99
CA VAL A 283 16.12 43.12 12.97
C VAL A 283 14.98 43.87 13.66
N LYS A 284 15.15 45.20 13.69
CA LYS A 284 14.12 46.21 13.99
C LYS A 284 12.89 46.01 13.10
N LYS A 285 11.70 46.16 13.68
CA LYS A 285 10.70 47.17 13.27
C LYS A 285 9.68 47.38 14.40
N GLY A 286 9.40 48.66 14.69
CA GLY A 286 8.73 49.23 15.88
C GLY A 286 7.36 48.62 16.22
N GLY A 287 6.92 48.66 17.48
CA GLY A 287 6.43 49.86 18.19
C GLY A 287 4.92 49.98 17.89
N ILE A 288 3.97 49.89 18.82
CA ILE A 288 3.73 50.73 20.01
C ILE A 288 2.95 49.90 21.07
N PRO A 289 3.10 50.18 22.39
CA PRO A 289 2.52 49.41 23.50
C PRO A 289 1.21 50.01 24.05
N GLN A 290 0.32 49.18 24.61
CA GLN A 290 -0.68 49.64 25.61
C GLN A 290 -0.97 48.56 26.69
N THR A 291 -0.46 48.88 27.88
CA THR A 291 -1.10 48.85 29.21
C THR A 291 -2.06 47.72 29.62
N VAL A 292 -1.61 47.04 30.69
CA VAL A 292 -2.37 46.27 31.68
C VAL A 292 -3.28 47.22 32.49
N PRO A 293 -4.42 46.74 33.00
CA PRO A 293 -4.55 46.73 34.46
C PRO A 293 -4.94 45.37 35.04
N THR A 294 -4.42 45.22 36.25
CA THR A 294 -4.53 44.18 37.26
C THR A 294 -5.91 44.17 37.93
N SER A 295 -6.41 42.99 38.30
CA SER A 295 -7.02 42.67 39.62
C SER A 295 -7.62 41.25 39.56
N SER A 296 -7.11 40.34 40.40
CA SER A 296 -7.67 39.91 41.71
C SER A 296 -8.49 38.61 41.59
N GLN A 297 -7.99 37.58 42.29
CA GLN A 297 -8.59 36.27 42.55
C GLN A 297 -9.83 36.37 43.49
N PRO A 298 -10.33 35.25 44.07
CA PRO A 298 -11.02 34.08 43.48
C PRO A 298 -12.35 33.81 44.24
N ALA A 299 -12.93 32.61 44.04
CA ALA A 299 -13.79 31.84 44.95
C ALA A 299 -15.17 31.43 44.34
N PRO A 300 -15.92 30.49 44.96
CA PRO A 300 -16.21 29.16 44.40
C PRO A 300 -17.72 28.97 44.19
N CYS A 301 -18.16 27.80 43.68
CA CYS A 301 -19.29 27.05 44.26
C CYS A 301 -19.65 25.80 43.44
N SER A 302 -19.95 24.76 44.21
CA SER A 302 -20.48 23.45 43.87
C SER A 302 -22.03 23.52 43.64
N PRO A 303 -22.72 22.40 43.36
CA PRO A 303 -23.93 22.32 42.52
C PRO A 303 -25.25 22.51 43.29
N PRO A 304 -26.38 22.43 42.58
CA PRO A 304 -27.43 21.51 43.04
C PRO A 304 -28.10 20.69 41.93
N GLU A 305 -28.94 19.78 42.42
CA GLU A 305 -29.52 18.58 41.85
C GLU A 305 -30.79 18.78 40.99
N THR A 306 -31.06 17.72 40.21
CA THR A 306 -32.34 17.13 39.77
C THR A 306 -33.63 17.97 39.71
N ALA A 307 -34.27 17.92 38.53
CA ALA A 307 -35.70 17.65 38.42
C ALA A 307 -35.95 16.88 37.11
N GLY A 308 -36.61 15.73 37.21
CA GLY A 308 -36.93 14.86 36.09
C GLY A 308 -38.18 15.30 35.33
N VAL A 309 -38.23 14.96 34.06
CA VAL A 309 -39.48 14.71 33.32
C VAL A 309 -39.25 13.48 32.45
N SER A 310 -40.13 12.51 32.64
CA SER A 310 -40.25 11.25 31.93
C SER A 310 -41.01 11.42 30.62
N GLU A 311 -40.46 10.94 29.51
CA GLU A 311 -41.26 10.54 28.34
C GLU A 311 -40.67 9.27 27.69
N SER A 312 -41.59 8.44 27.21
CA SER A 312 -41.47 7.04 26.79
C SER A 312 -40.74 6.84 25.45
N PRO A 313 -40.09 5.68 25.21
CA PRO A 313 -39.50 5.39 23.91
C PRO A 313 -40.54 4.74 22.99
N ASP A 314 -40.86 5.47 21.93
CA ASP A 314 -41.75 5.06 20.86
C ASP A 314 -41.21 3.83 20.09
N ARG A 315 -42.09 2.84 19.94
CA ARG A 315 -41.83 1.45 19.56
C ARG A 315 -41.98 1.25 18.04
N SER A 316 -41.42 2.16 17.23
CA SER A 316 -41.58 2.13 15.77
C SER A 316 -40.31 2.42 14.95
N ARG A 317 -39.11 2.22 15.54
CA ARG A 317 -37.82 2.37 14.83
C ARG A 317 -36.93 1.13 14.80
N ARG A 318 -37.42 -0.01 15.30
CA ARG A 318 -36.67 -1.29 15.33
C ARG A 318 -37.11 -2.33 14.29
N GLN A 319 -38.14 -2.03 13.50
CA GLN A 319 -38.60 -2.91 12.42
C GLN A 319 -38.09 -2.53 11.04
N PHE A 320 -37.27 -1.48 10.92
CA PHE A 320 -36.65 -1.08 9.63
C PHE A 320 -35.17 -1.53 9.49
N LEU A 321 -34.56 -2.02 10.57
CA LEU A 321 -33.20 -2.59 10.57
C LEU A 321 -33.19 -4.13 10.53
N GLY A 322 -34.33 -4.79 10.78
CA GLY A 322 -34.44 -6.25 10.75
C GLY A 322 -34.73 -6.84 9.36
N THR A 323 -35.20 -6.02 8.42
CA THR A 323 -35.70 -6.49 7.11
C THR A 323 -34.71 -6.30 5.97
N LEU A 324 -33.57 -5.65 6.21
CA LEU A 324 -32.44 -5.54 5.27
C LEU A 324 -31.43 -6.71 5.38
N LEU A 325 -31.62 -7.59 6.37
CA LEU A 325 -30.80 -8.79 6.58
C LEU A 325 -31.36 -10.04 5.89
N ALA A 326 -32.50 -9.96 5.21
CA ALA A 326 -33.21 -11.14 4.70
C ALA A 326 -33.26 -11.30 3.17
N THR A 327 -32.66 -10.42 2.37
CA THR A 327 -32.61 -10.57 0.90
C THR A 327 -31.27 -10.17 0.30
N ALA A 328 -30.23 -10.83 0.76
CA ALA A 328 -29.16 -11.26 -0.13
C ALA A 328 -28.68 -12.59 0.44
N ALA A 329 -29.08 -13.69 -0.21
CA ALA A 329 -28.41 -14.95 -0.03
C ALA A 329 -26.95 -14.75 -0.49
N LEU A 330 -26.11 -14.25 0.41
CA LEU A 330 -24.69 -14.50 0.38
C LEU A 330 -24.54 -15.98 0.72
N LEU A 331 -24.90 -16.84 -0.24
CA LEU A 331 -24.35 -18.17 -0.28
C LEU A 331 -22.84 -17.95 -0.25
N PRO A 332 -22.10 -18.39 0.78
CA PRO A 332 -20.66 -18.39 0.69
C PRO A 332 -20.33 -19.19 -0.58
N GLU A 333 -19.44 -18.68 -1.44
CA GLU A 333 -19.07 -19.33 -2.72
C GLU A 333 -18.72 -20.82 -2.52
N ALA A 334 -18.27 -21.19 -1.31
CA ALA A 334 -18.05 -22.57 -0.88
C ALA A 334 -19.32 -23.45 -0.89
N PHE A 335 -20.50 -22.94 -0.54
CA PHE A 335 -21.76 -23.67 -0.59
C PHE A 335 -22.27 -23.83 -2.04
N ALA A 336 -22.14 -22.77 -2.86
CA ALA A 336 -22.45 -22.83 -4.29
C ALA A 336 -21.55 -23.84 -5.01
N ARG A 337 -20.22 -23.78 -4.78
CA ARG A 337 -19.27 -24.77 -5.31
C ARG A 337 -19.56 -26.18 -4.83
N LYS A 338 -19.85 -26.37 -3.54
CA LYS A 338 -20.16 -27.71 -3.00
C LYS A 338 -21.48 -28.28 -3.54
N GLN A 339 -22.46 -27.42 -3.82
CA GLN A 339 -23.71 -27.82 -4.48
C GLN A 339 -23.47 -28.16 -5.96
N GLU A 340 -22.62 -27.41 -6.65
CA GLU A 340 -22.25 -27.64 -8.05
C GLU A 340 -21.36 -28.89 -8.23
N GLU A 341 -20.45 -29.17 -7.28
CA GLU A 341 -19.69 -30.44 -7.19
C GLU A 341 -20.63 -31.64 -6.98
N LEU A 342 -21.69 -31.46 -6.18
CA LEU A 342 -22.67 -32.50 -5.91
C LEU A 342 -23.60 -32.76 -7.12
N LEU A 343 -23.94 -31.70 -7.86
CA LEU A 343 -24.78 -31.77 -9.06
C LEU A 343 -24.03 -32.29 -10.30
N SER A 344 -22.78 -31.89 -10.47
CA SER A 344 -21.94 -32.31 -11.61
C SER A 344 -21.25 -33.66 -11.39
N GLY A 345 -21.14 -34.12 -10.13
CA GLY A 345 -20.38 -35.32 -9.77
C GLY A 345 -18.86 -35.16 -9.93
N ARG A 346 -18.38 -33.96 -10.27
CA ARG A 346 -16.96 -33.64 -10.51
C ARG A 346 -16.45 -32.70 -9.42
N LYS A 347 -15.19 -32.88 -9.01
CA LYS A 347 -14.55 -32.02 -7.98
C LYS A 347 -13.70 -30.98 -8.66
N GLY A 348 -13.79 -29.72 -8.20
CA GLY A 348 -12.95 -28.65 -8.72
C GLY A 348 -11.47 -28.90 -8.43
N TYR A 349 -10.60 -28.61 -9.40
CA TYR A 349 -9.16 -28.72 -9.22
C TYR A 349 -8.68 -27.78 -8.10
N LYS A 350 -8.01 -28.36 -7.09
CA LYS A 350 -7.43 -27.62 -5.99
C LYS A 350 -5.91 -27.59 -6.14
N ARG A 351 -5.37 -26.38 -6.34
CA ARG A 351 -3.92 -26.17 -6.39
C ARG A 351 -3.26 -26.56 -5.07
N GLN A 352 -2.10 -27.19 -5.16
CA GLN A 352 -1.30 -27.55 -3.99
C GLN A 352 -0.37 -26.39 -3.63
N HIS A 353 0.20 -25.74 -4.64
CA HIS A 353 1.10 -24.61 -4.48
C HIS A 353 0.53 -23.33 -5.10
N PRO A 354 0.68 -22.18 -4.40
CA PRO A 354 0.25 -20.90 -4.92
C PRO A 354 1.16 -20.42 -6.06
N LEU A 355 0.56 -19.74 -7.04
CA LEU A 355 1.29 -19.15 -8.17
C LEU A 355 1.82 -17.76 -7.81
N CYS A 356 3.10 -17.69 -7.47
CA CYS A 356 3.78 -16.42 -7.24
C CYS A 356 4.21 -15.76 -8.57
N PRO A 357 4.27 -14.41 -8.63
CA PRO A 357 4.67 -13.69 -9.85
C PRO A 357 6.05 -14.11 -10.36
N PRO A 358 6.33 -14.01 -11.68
CA PRO A 358 7.66 -14.32 -12.21
C PRO A 358 8.73 -13.43 -11.55
N GLY A 359 9.83 -14.03 -11.11
CA GLY A 359 10.91 -13.36 -10.39
C GLY A 359 10.77 -13.39 -8.86
N ALA A 360 9.66 -13.92 -8.33
CA ALA A 360 9.47 -14.10 -6.88
C ALA A 360 10.33 -15.24 -6.28
N VAL A 361 10.95 -16.08 -7.12
CA VAL A 361 11.79 -17.25 -6.77
C VAL A 361 11.02 -18.38 -6.12
N SER A 362 10.34 -18.15 -5.00
CA SER A 362 9.50 -19.13 -4.32
C SER A 362 8.44 -18.43 -3.45
N PRO A 363 7.36 -19.13 -3.06
CA PRO A 363 6.40 -18.61 -2.07
C PRO A 363 7.08 -18.18 -0.76
N GLU A 364 8.10 -18.91 -0.29
CA GLU A 364 8.83 -18.61 0.95
C GLU A 364 9.72 -17.37 0.80
N HIS A 365 10.36 -17.20 -0.36
CA HIS A 365 11.14 -16.01 -0.65
C HIS A 365 10.24 -14.76 -0.69
N LEU A 366 9.10 -14.87 -1.39
CA LEU A 366 8.09 -13.82 -1.46
C LEU A 366 7.56 -13.47 -0.07
N LEU A 367 7.27 -14.48 0.75
CA LEU A 367 6.78 -14.35 2.11
C LEU A 367 7.70 -13.44 2.92
N LYS A 368 9.01 -13.70 2.89
CA LYS A 368 10.02 -12.97 3.67
C LYS A 368 10.25 -11.52 3.23
N HIS A 369 10.15 -11.22 1.94
CA HIS A 369 10.57 -9.91 1.41
C HIS A 369 9.41 -8.98 1.02
N CYS A 370 8.21 -9.51 0.79
CA CYS A 370 7.06 -8.71 0.33
C CYS A 370 6.31 -8.04 1.49
N THR A 371 6.21 -6.70 1.48
CA THR A 371 5.43 -5.93 2.46
C THR A 371 3.97 -5.72 2.08
N ALA A 372 3.49 -6.42 1.04
CA ALA A 372 2.16 -6.25 0.47
C ALA A 372 1.82 -4.76 0.21
N CYS A 373 2.70 -4.06 -0.50
CA CYS A 373 2.48 -2.64 -0.87
C CYS A 373 1.49 -2.46 -2.03
N HIS A 374 1.16 -3.54 -2.75
CA HIS A 374 0.23 -3.62 -3.89
C HIS A 374 0.64 -2.84 -5.15
N LEU A 375 1.88 -2.33 -5.21
CA LEU A 375 2.36 -1.61 -6.40
C LEU A 375 2.36 -2.50 -7.65
N CYS A 376 2.86 -3.75 -7.55
CA CYS A 376 2.82 -4.70 -8.67
C CYS A 376 1.40 -5.12 -9.06
N ILE A 377 0.47 -5.16 -8.11
CA ILE A 377 -0.95 -5.47 -8.37
C ILE A 377 -1.59 -4.31 -9.14
N ALA A 378 -1.35 -3.07 -8.70
CA ALA A 378 -1.89 -1.87 -9.33
C ALA A 378 -1.34 -1.65 -10.75
N LYS A 379 -0.06 -1.93 -10.98
CA LYS A 379 0.64 -1.75 -12.26
C LYS A 379 0.52 -2.94 -13.21
N CYS A 380 -0.16 -4.02 -12.83
CA CYS A 380 -0.30 -5.20 -13.68
C CYS A 380 -1.28 -4.92 -14.84
N PRO A 381 -0.81 -4.88 -16.11
CA PRO A 381 -1.66 -4.52 -17.24
C PRO A 381 -2.71 -5.59 -17.57
N SER A 382 -2.41 -6.86 -17.29
CA SER A 382 -3.32 -7.97 -17.56
C SER A 382 -4.23 -8.31 -16.37
N HIS A 383 -4.12 -7.58 -15.26
CA HIS A 383 -4.90 -7.79 -14.04
C HIS A 383 -4.88 -9.24 -13.49
N VAL A 384 -3.83 -10.01 -13.79
CA VAL A 384 -3.66 -11.40 -13.32
C VAL A 384 -3.27 -11.48 -11.84
N LEU A 385 -2.72 -10.39 -11.27
CA LEU A 385 -2.30 -10.34 -9.88
C LEU A 385 -3.43 -9.87 -8.97
N LYS A 386 -3.66 -10.60 -7.87
CA LYS A 386 -4.56 -10.18 -6.79
C LYS A 386 -3.94 -10.36 -5.41
N PRO A 387 -4.45 -9.64 -4.38
CA PRO A 387 -4.03 -9.86 -3.00
C PRO A 387 -4.51 -11.22 -2.50
N ALA A 388 -3.58 -12.04 -2.04
CA ALA A 388 -3.86 -13.33 -1.41
C ALA A 388 -4.69 -13.18 -0.12
N VAL A 389 -5.52 -14.16 0.17
CA VAL A 389 -6.30 -14.31 1.41
C VAL A 389 -5.75 -15.46 2.25
N THR A 390 -5.57 -16.64 1.68
CA THR A 390 -5.13 -17.87 2.41
C THR A 390 -4.12 -18.71 1.65
N GLU A 391 -3.79 -18.34 0.41
CA GLU A 391 -2.96 -19.08 -0.54
C GLU A 391 -1.53 -19.29 -0.03
N TYR A 392 -0.97 -18.29 0.66
CA TYR A 392 0.34 -18.34 1.32
C TYR A 392 0.23 -18.61 2.83
N GLY A 393 -0.91 -19.09 3.31
CA GLY A 393 -1.24 -19.19 4.73
C GLY A 393 -1.38 -17.83 5.43
N LEU A 394 -1.39 -17.84 6.77
CA LEU A 394 -1.60 -16.64 7.58
C LEU A 394 -0.46 -15.62 7.50
N GLY A 395 0.74 -16.01 7.02
CA GLY A 395 1.90 -15.12 6.90
C GLY A 395 1.90 -14.25 5.63
N GLY A 396 1.28 -14.72 4.55
CA GLY A 396 1.31 -14.07 3.24
C GLY A 396 0.00 -13.42 2.83
N VAL A 397 -0.87 -13.11 3.80
CA VAL A 397 -2.12 -12.39 3.56
C VAL A 397 -1.81 -11.05 2.88
N MET A 398 -2.55 -10.74 1.81
CA MET A 398 -2.41 -9.58 0.93
C MET A 398 -1.14 -9.55 0.04
N GLN A 399 -0.33 -10.59 0.03
CA GLN A 399 0.78 -10.70 -0.93
C GLN A 399 0.25 -11.00 -2.34
N PRO A 400 0.98 -10.63 -3.42
CA PRO A 400 0.52 -10.86 -4.78
C PRO A 400 0.50 -12.35 -5.12
N VAL A 401 -0.60 -12.81 -5.69
CA VAL A 401 -0.77 -14.17 -6.22
C VAL A 401 -1.45 -14.08 -7.60
N MET A 402 -1.04 -14.95 -8.53
CA MET A 402 -1.63 -15.02 -9.87
C MET A 402 -2.91 -15.82 -9.87
N TYR A 403 -3.94 -15.26 -10.50
CA TYR A 403 -5.23 -15.89 -10.75
C TYR A 403 -5.69 -15.63 -12.17
N PHE A 404 -6.28 -16.65 -12.77
CA PHE A 404 -6.67 -16.62 -14.18
C PHE A 404 -8.17 -16.41 -14.40
N ASP A 405 -8.84 -15.71 -13.49
CA ASP A 405 -10.27 -15.40 -13.58
C ASP A 405 -10.53 -14.22 -14.53
N ARG A 406 -9.68 -13.19 -14.49
CA ARG A 406 -9.83 -11.96 -15.29
C ARG A 406 -8.77 -11.75 -16.36
N GLY A 407 -7.63 -12.42 -16.27
CA GLY A 407 -6.57 -12.34 -17.27
C GLY A 407 -5.49 -13.38 -17.05
N PHE A 408 -4.35 -13.23 -17.74
CA PHE A 408 -3.21 -14.13 -17.65
C PHE A 408 -1.89 -13.36 -17.64
N CYS A 409 -0.77 -14.02 -17.36
CA CYS A 409 0.52 -13.36 -17.35
C CYS A 409 1.01 -13.15 -18.79
N ASN A 410 1.04 -11.90 -19.27
CA ASN A 410 1.51 -11.57 -20.63
C ASN A 410 2.96 -12.01 -20.82
N PHE A 411 3.26 -12.74 -21.90
CA PHE A 411 4.58 -13.35 -22.11
C PHE A 411 5.73 -12.33 -22.10
N ASP A 412 5.55 -11.19 -22.78
CA ASP A 412 6.58 -10.16 -22.98
C ASP A 412 6.59 -9.02 -21.93
N CYS A 413 5.97 -9.21 -20.77
CA CYS A 413 5.77 -8.14 -19.77
C CYS A 413 6.61 -8.32 -18.49
N THR A 414 7.50 -7.38 -18.15
CA THR A 414 8.35 -7.47 -16.93
C THR A 414 7.94 -6.52 -15.81
N VAL A 415 6.88 -5.73 -16.00
CA VAL A 415 6.46 -4.61 -15.14
C VAL A 415 6.45 -4.95 -13.65
N CYS A 416 5.92 -6.11 -13.23
CA CYS A 416 5.85 -6.47 -11.82
C CYS A 416 7.23 -6.62 -11.16
N SER A 417 8.24 -7.04 -11.92
CA SER A 417 9.63 -7.14 -11.49
C SER A 417 10.33 -5.79 -11.48
N ASP A 418 10.01 -4.92 -12.45
CA ASP A 418 10.58 -3.59 -12.57
C ASP A 418 10.09 -2.66 -11.46
N VAL A 419 8.84 -2.80 -11.03
CA VAL A 419 8.24 -1.90 -10.02
C VAL A 419 8.50 -2.33 -8.58
N CYS A 420 9.04 -3.52 -8.31
CA CYS A 420 9.16 -4.06 -6.96
C CYS A 420 10.29 -3.38 -6.16
N PRO A 421 10.01 -2.68 -5.05
CA PRO A 421 11.04 -1.90 -4.35
C PRO A 421 11.78 -2.68 -3.25
N ASN A 422 11.24 -3.80 -2.80
CA ASN A 422 11.79 -4.56 -1.67
C ASN A 422 12.71 -5.71 -2.13
N GLY A 423 12.83 -5.94 -3.44
CA GLY A 423 13.51 -7.13 -3.98
C GLY A 423 12.73 -8.43 -3.81
N ALA A 424 11.44 -8.37 -3.44
CA ALA A 424 10.59 -9.56 -3.30
C ALA A 424 10.25 -10.23 -4.63
N ILE A 425 10.36 -9.46 -5.72
CA ILE A 425 10.31 -9.93 -7.11
C ILE A 425 11.60 -9.38 -7.71
N HIS A 426 12.50 -10.24 -8.16
CA HIS A 426 13.76 -9.82 -8.78
C HIS A 426 13.51 -9.28 -10.18
N PRO A 427 14.22 -8.22 -10.60
CA PRO A 427 14.19 -7.72 -11.97
C PRO A 427 14.50 -8.85 -12.95
N LEU A 428 13.68 -8.96 -14.00
CA LEU A 428 13.86 -9.92 -15.08
C LEU A 428 13.89 -9.18 -16.41
N THR A 429 14.79 -9.59 -17.30
CA THR A 429 14.67 -9.25 -18.72
C THR A 429 13.54 -10.07 -19.36
N VAL A 430 13.05 -9.63 -20.52
CA VAL A 430 12.01 -10.35 -21.26
C VAL A 430 12.47 -11.78 -21.61
N GLU A 431 13.71 -11.94 -22.05
CA GLU A 431 14.29 -13.26 -22.38
C GLU A 431 14.37 -14.19 -21.16
N GLN A 432 14.82 -13.66 -20.01
CA GLN A 432 14.82 -14.43 -18.76
C GLN A 432 13.41 -14.81 -18.34
N LYS A 433 12.44 -13.91 -18.52
CA LYS A 433 11.04 -14.17 -18.21
C LYS A 433 10.48 -15.29 -19.09
N HIS A 434 10.79 -15.30 -20.39
CA HIS A 434 10.37 -16.36 -21.32
C HIS A 434 10.81 -17.76 -20.90
N LEU A 435 11.87 -17.85 -20.09
CA LEU A 435 12.37 -19.10 -19.55
C LEU A 435 12.00 -19.31 -18.08
N THR A 436 11.37 -18.34 -17.41
CA THR A 436 11.02 -18.46 -15.99
C THR A 436 9.73 -19.26 -15.83
N GLN A 437 9.84 -20.52 -15.40
CA GLN A 437 8.71 -21.40 -15.12
C GLN A 437 8.15 -21.15 -13.71
N VAL A 438 7.07 -20.38 -13.64
CA VAL A 438 6.35 -20.11 -12.37
C VAL A 438 5.42 -21.25 -11.96
N GLY A 439 5.01 -22.06 -12.93
CA GLY A 439 4.12 -23.18 -12.73
C GLY A 439 4.04 -24.06 -13.97
N ARG A 440 3.34 -25.19 -13.85
CA ARG A 440 3.19 -26.20 -14.90
C ARG A 440 1.73 -26.39 -15.24
N VAL A 441 1.48 -26.65 -16.52
CA VAL A 441 0.13 -26.95 -17.00
C VAL A 441 -0.29 -28.35 -16.56
N VAL A 442 -1.55 -28.48 -16.13
CA VAL A 442 -2.21 -29.72 -15.74
C VAL A 442 -3.50 -29.80 -16.52
N PHE A 443 -3.67 -30.88 -17.28
CA PHE A 443 -4.85 -31.13 -18.08
C PHE A 443 -5.69 -32.24 -17.46
N ILE A 444 -6.97 -31.96 -17.23
CA ILE A 444 -7.99 -32.89 -16.74
C ILE A 444 -8.88 -33.23 -17.92
N LYS A 445 -8.72 -34.44 -18.43
CA LYS A 445 -9.36 -34.88 -19.67
C LYS A 445 -10.89 -34.90 -19.55
N GLU A 446 -11.38 -35.32 -18.39
CA GLU A 446 -12.80 -35.52 -18.11
C GLU A 446 -13.58 -34.20 -18.16
N ASP A 447 -12.92 -33.08 -17.87
CA ASP A 447 -13.51 -31.74 -17.87
C ASP A 447 -13.40 -31.03 -19.23
N CYS A 448 -12.70 -31.62 -20.19
CA CYS A 448 -12.55 -31.05 -21.53
C CYS A 448 -13.85 -31.19 -22.33
N ILE A 449 -14.35 -30.09 -22.90
CA ILE A 449 -15.57 -30.10 -23.75
C ILE A 449 -15.40 -30.96 -25.02
N VAL A 450 -14.17 -31.16 -25.49
CA VAL A 450 -13.89 -32.10 -26.60
C VAL A 450 -14.19 -33.53 -26.17
N TYR A 451 -13.93 -33.87 -24.91
CA TYR A 451 -14.15 -35.20 -24.36
C TYR A 451 -15.57 -35.39 -23.80
N ALA A 452 -16.09 -34.37 -23.10
CA ALA A 452 -17.38 -34.42 -22.41
C ALA A 452 -18.56 -34.15 -23.35
N ASP A 453 -18.41 -33.18 -24.27
CA ASP A 453 -19.49 -32.69 -25.14
C ASP A 453 -19.21 -32.98 -26.63
N GLU A 454 -18.16 -33.76 -26.93
CA GLU A 454 -17.75 -34.15 -28.29
C GLU A 454 -17.64 -32.98 -29.29
N THR A 455 -17.26 -31.80 -28.78
CA THR A 455 -17.21 -30.55 -29.56
C THR A 455 -15.77 -30.16 -29.90
N SER A 456 -15.51 -29.73 -31.14
CA SER A 456 -14.18 -29.25 -31.55
C SER A 456 -13.78 -27.96 -30.82
N CYS A 457 -12.64 -27.96 -30.14
CA CYS A 457 -12.11 -26.79 -29.41
C CYS A 457 -10.58 -26.81 -29.35
N GLY A 458 -9.94 -25.73 -29.81
CA GLY A 458 -8.48 -25.56 -29.80
C GLY A 458 -7.96 -24.39 -28.95
N ALA A 459 -8.84 -23.67 -28.24
CA ALA A 459 -8.56 -22.37 -27.64
C ALA A 459 -7.31 -22.34 -26.74
N CYS A 460 -7.08 -23.43 -25.97
CA CYS A 460 -5.94 -23.54 -25.07
C CYS A 460 -4.58 -23.58 -25.79
N SER A 461 -4.53 -24.16 -27.00
CA SER A 461 -3.31 -24.22 -27.82
C SER A 461 -3.03 -22.90 -28.54
N GLU A 462 -4.06 -22.25 -29.06
CA GLU A 462 -3.96 -20.96 -29.75
C GLU A 462 -3.45 -19.85 -28.83
N HIS A 463 -3.82 -19.90 -27.55
CA HIS A 463 -3.39 -18.94 -26.53
C HIS A 463 -2.07 -19.34 -25.83
N CYS A 464 -1.45 -20.46 -26.23
CA CYS A 464 -0.20 -20.92 -25.63
C CYS A 464 1.01 -20.32 -26.36
N PRO A 465 1.72 -19.33 -25.79
CA PRO A 465 2.84 -18.67 -26.47
C PRO A 465 4.04 -19.61 -26.68
N THR A 466 4.24 -20.57 -25.76
CA THR A 466 5.36 -21.51 -25.82
C THR A 466 5.02 -22.83 -26.53
N GLN A 467 3.78 -22.98 -27.02
CA GLN A 467 3.27 -24.24 -27.57
C GLN A 467 3.39 -25.45 -26.60
N ALA A 468 3.41 -25.19 -25.28
CA ALA A 468 3.30 -26.22 -24.25
C ALA A 468 1.97 -26.98 -24.26
N VAL A 469 0.98 -26.47 -24.99
CA VAL A 469 -0.31 -27.14 -25.21
C VAL A 469 -0.50 -27.22 -26.71
N THR A 470 -0.51 -28.43 -27.26
CA THR A 470 -0.67 -28.71 -28.70
C THR A 470 -1.87 -29.60 -28.93
N MET A 471 -2.62 -29.37 -30.01
CA MET A 471 -3.75 -30.22 -30.37
C MET A 471 -3.26 -31.47 -31.10
N ILE A 472 -3.61 -32.65 -30.60
CA ILE A 472 -3.32 -33.94 -31.25
C ILE A 472 -4.62 -34.59 -31.76
N PRO A 473 -4.57 -35.38 -32.84
CA PRO A 473 -5.73 -36.11 -33.31
C PRO A 473 -6.41 -36.94 -32.22
N TYR A 474 -7.73 -36.82 -32.16
CA TYR A 474 -8.65 -37.53 -31.31
C TYR A 474 -9.75 -38.18 -32.18
N LYS A 475 -10.69 -38.88 -31.56
CA LYS A 475 -11.75 -39.65 -32.23
C LYS A 475 -12.49 -38.82 -33.29
N GLU A 476 -12.90 -39.48 -34.37
CA GLU A 476 -13.84 -38.94 -35.38
C GLU A 476 -13.46 -37.56 -35.94
N GLY A 477 -12.16 -37.28 -36.08
CA GLY A 477 -11.66 -36.02 -36.63
C GLY A 477 -11.57 -34.87 -35.62
N LEU A 478 -11.95 -35.10 -34.36
CA LEU A 478 -11.70 -34.15 -33.28
C LEU A 478 -10.21 -34.10 -32.94
N THR A 479 -9.78 -33.04 -32.26
CA THR A 479 -8.43 -32.95 -31.69
C THR A 479 -8.52 -32.64 -30.20
N ILE A 480 -7.63 -33.22 -29.39
CA ILE A 480 -7.60 -33.03 -27.94
C ILE A 480 -6.24 -32.43 -27.54
N PRO A 481 -6.17 -31.56 -26.52
CA PRO A 481 -4.89 -31.01 -26.08
C PRO A 481 -3.98 -32.09 -25.49
N SER A 482 -2.74 -32.08 -25.97
CA SER A 482 -1.56 -32.72 -25.37
C SER A 482 -0.70 -31.64 -24.71
N ILE A 483 -0.10 -31.97 -23.57
CA ILE A 483 0.69 -31.03 -22.77
C ILE A 483 2.15 -31.43 -22.70
N ASP A 484 3.04 -30.45 -22.81
CA ASP A 484 4.47 -30.57 -22.50
C ASP A 484 4.83 -29.61 -21.34
N PRO A 485 4.94 -30.13 -20.11
CA PRO A 485 5.28 -29.32 -18.94
C PRO A 485 6.69 -28.71 -18.97
N ASP A 486 7.62 -29.23 -19.77
CA ASP A 486 9.02 -28.78 -19.74
C ASP A 486 9.21 -27.43 -20.44
N ILE A 487 8.41 -27.15 -21.47
CA ILE A 487 8.40 -25.87 -22.20
C ILE A 487 7.31 -24.91 -21.68
N CYS A 488 6.48 -25.36 -20.73
CA CYS A 488 5.48 -24.53 -20.09
C CYS A 488 6.15 -23.50 -19.17
N VAL A 489 5.75 -22.23 -19.25
CA VAL A 489 6.21 -21.18 -18.33
C VAL A 489 5.23 -20.88 -17.20
N GLY A 490 4.00 -21.42 -17.27
CA GLY A 490 2.96 -21.19 -16.28
C GLY A 490 2.24 -19.84 -16.41
N CYS A 491 2.15 -19.28 -17.63
CA CYS A 491 1.51 -17.97 -17.87
C CYS A 491 -0.01 -17.97 -17.64
N GLY A 492 -0.67 -19.14 -17.75
CA GLY A 492 -2.10 -19.35 -17.53
C GLY A 492 -3.03 -18.87 -18.63
N GLY A 493 -2.52 -18.52 -19.83
CA GLY A 493 -3.36 -18.17 -20.98
C GLY A 493 -4.36 -19.30 -21.34
N CYS A 494 -3.89 -20.55 -21.31
CA CYS A 494 -4.72 -21.72 -21.57
C CYS A 494 -5.83 -21.92 -20.53
N GLU A 495 -5.56 -21.64 -19.25
CA GLU A 495 -6.55 -21.74 -18.18
C GLU A 495 -7.56 -20.59 -18.25
N TYR A 496 -7.12 -19.36 -18.56
CA TYR A 496 -8.00 -18.21 -18.70
C TYR A 496 -9.05 -18.40 -19.80
N VAL A 497 -8.62 -18.85 -20.99
CA VAL A 497 -9.49 -18.99 -22.17
C VAL A 497 -10.39 -20.22 -22.14
N CYS A 498 -10.16 -21.16 -21.21
CA CYS A 498 -10.87 -22.43 -21.17
C CYS A 498 -12.40 -22.23 -21.03
N PRO A 499 -13.22 -22.67 -22.03
CA PRO A 499 -14.66 -22.48 -22.01
C PRO A 499 -15.39 -23.49 -21.13
N ALA A 500 -14.72 -24.58 -20.71
CA ALA A 500 -15.32 -25.64 -19.90
C ALA A 500 -15.91 -25.08 -18.60
N ARG A 501 -17.15 -25.49 -18.29
CA ARG A 501 -17.91 -25.15 -17.08
C ARG A 501 -18.59 -26.41 -16.54
N PRO A 502 -18.77 -26.56 -15.22
CA PRO A 502 -18.49 -25.58 -14.17
C PRO A 502 -17.01 -25.44 -13.80
N PHE A 503 -16.21 -26.49 -14.06
CA PHE A 503 -14.76 -26.50 -13.86
C PHE A 503 -14.03 -26.39 -15.20
N ARG A 504 -12.87 -25.75 -15.18
CA ARG A 504 -12.00 -25.66 -16.36
C ARG A 504 -11.29 -26.99 -16.55
N ALA A 505 -11.03 -27.35 -17.80
CA ALA A 505 -10.33 -28.60 -18.13
C ALA A 505 -8.80 -28.50 -17.96
N ILE A 506 -8.27 -27.28 -17.96
CA ILE A 506 -6.84 -27.03 -17.94
C ILE A 506 -6.51 -26.00 -16.87
N HIS A 507 -5.49 -26.32 -16.08
CA HIS A 507 -5.06 -25.53 -14.93
C HIS A 507 -3.56 -25.31 -14.98
N VAL A 508 -3.10 -24.26 -14.31
CA VAL A 508 -1.69 -24.08 -13.99
C VAL A 508 -1.49 -24.32 -12.50
N GLU A 509 -0.60 -25.25 -12.18
CA GLU A 509 -0.14 -25.56 -10.83
C GLU A 509 1.14 -24.80 -10.53
N GLY A 510 1.23 -24.15 -9.38
CA GLY A 510 2.44 -23.41 -8.98
C GLY A 510 3.62 -24.35 -8.74
N ASN A 511 4.82 -23.90 -9.10
CA ASN A 511 6.03 -24.60 -8.67
C ASN A 511 6.38 -24.17 -7.23
N PRO A 512 6.83 -25.10 -6.35
CA PRO A 512 7.34 -24.74 -5.02
C PRO A 512 8.52 -23.77 -5.09
N VAL A 513 9.37 -23.95 -6.10
CA VAL A 513 10.47 -23.03 -6.45
C VAL A 513 10.41 -22.81 -7.95
N GLN A 514 10.48 -21.57 -8.41
CA GLN A 514 10.49 -21.22 -9.83
C GLN A 514 11.68 -21.89 -10.52
N GLN A 515 11.41 -22.51 -11.65
CA GLN A 515 12.39 -23.27 -12.42
C GLN A 515 12.68 -22.57 -13.74
N GLN A 516 13.62 -23.10 -14.50
CA GLN A 516 13.86 -22.68 -15.87
C GLN A 516 13.18 -23.65 -16.83
N ALA A 517 12.26 -23.16 -17.66
CA ALA A 517 11.66 -23.92 -18.73
C ALA A 517 12.69 -24.19 -19.84
N LYS A 518 12.51 -25.27 -20.59
CA LYS A 518 13.25 -25.48 -21.83
C LYS A 518 12.85 -24.41 -22.85
N PRO A 519 13.81 -23.85 -23.61
CA PRO A 519 13.47 -22.95 -24.70
C PRO A 519 12.61 -23.70 -25.71
N PHE A 520 11.53 -23.07 -26.16
CA PHE A 520 10.72 -23.63 -27.23
C PHE A 520 11.41 -23.32 -28.56
N GLU A 521 11.68 -24.33 -29.37
CA GLU A 521 12.13 -24.14 -30.73
C GLU A 521 10.92 -23.86 -31.61
N ARG A 522 10.82 -22.64 -32.16
CA ARG A 522 9.93 -22.38 -33.29
C ARG A 522 10.44 -23.26 -34.44
N THR A 523 9.82 -24.42 -34.64
CA THR A 523 9.96 -25.16 -35.90
C THR A 523 9.66 -24.16 -37.00
N GLY A 524 10.65 -23.96 -37.87
CA GLY A 524 10.73 -22.80 -38.76
C GLY A 524 9.40 -22.52 -39.44
N GLY A 525 8.99 -21.25 -39.41
CA GLY A 525 7.94 -20.80 -40.31
C GLY A 525 8.40 -21.14 -41.72
N SER A 526 7.78 -22.13 -42.35
CA SER A 526 7.64 -22.06 -43.78
C SER A 526 6.94 -20.73 -44.02
N ASP A 527 7.61 -19.79 -44.67
CA ASP A 527 6.95 -18.67 -45.32
C ASP A 527 5.92 -19.28 -46.28
N ILE A 528 4.71 -19.52 -45.78
CA ILE A 528 3.57 -19.78 -46.62
C ILE A 528 3.35 -18.43 -47.26
N LYS A 529 3.88 -18.26 -48.48
CA LYS A 529 3.43 -17.22 -49.38
C LYS A 529 1.93 -17.43 -49.54
N ILE A 530 1.16 -16.66 -48.79
CA ILE A 530 -0.26 -16.52 -49.03
C ILE A 530 -0.32 -15.67 -50.29
N ASP A 531 -0.38 -16.32 -51.45
CA ASP A 531 -0.68 -15.64 -52.71
C ASP A 531 -2.02 -14.92 -52.51
N ASP A 532 -2.01 -13.63 -52.84
CA ASP A 532 -3.10 -12.65 -52.75
C ASP A 532 -4.45 -13.17 -52.24
N PHE A 533 -4.89 -12.63 -51.10
CA PHE A 533 -6.31 -12.63 -50.75
C PHE A 533 -7.07 -11.91 -51.87
N GLY A 534 -7.61 -12.69 -52.81
CA GLY A 534 -8.52 -12.21 -53.84
C GLY A 534 -9.81 -11.74 -53.20
N PHE A 535 -9.87 -10.45 -52.89
CA PHE A 535 -11.09 -9.67 -52.67
C PHE A 535 -10.98 -8.35 -53.42
#